data_AF-A0A838UPG2-F1
#
_entry.id   AF-A0A838UPG2-F1
#
_cell.length_a   1.000
_cell.length_b   1.000
_cell.length_c   1.000
_cell.angle_alpha   90.00
_cell.angle_beta   90.00
_cell.angle_gamma   90.00
#
_symmetry.space_group_name_H-M   'P 1'
#
loop_
_entity.id
_entity.type
_entity.pdbx_description
1 polymer ?
#
loop_
_entity_poly.entity_id
_entity_poly.type
_entity_poly.pdbx_seq_one_letter_code
_entity_poly.pdbx_strand_id
1 'polypeptide(L)'
;VTQLNIGSSSIGSLPKHSQARQALTTLTGSYGSFSANTFTIIARTPDGSAILTTPNLTRVASLSQWIAQQTHVTSVISLTSFPATPGQTAPTTQQLIGLYSSGAYAQVPSLVQVVQATTQSDATILTVSSDLGIDTAASKQLLTHLRQDTAVAAQGLAVIVGGTQAQSADLNGVIYGNFPLTVLFILVATYLLLLLMLRSLLLPLKAVIMTGLSVAAAFGAMVFVFQQGHLQEQLNFTPNGFIDNVIPILMFCILFGLSMDYEVFLVSRMREEWQKTGDNVTAVAHGLEQAGGVVTNAALLFIIVAGSFIFTSISQIQEVGLGLAVAVFVDAFLVRSLLVPAVMRLLGRANWWFPGQKAPAQQPTTVT
;
A
#
# COMPACT_ATOMS: atom_id res chain seq x y z
N VAL A 1 2.03 14.57 0.96
CA VAL A 1 1.85 13.51 -0.07
C VAL A 1 3.19 13.08 -0.69
N THR A 2 4.08 14.00 -1.07
CA THR A 2 5.38 13.69 -1.74
C THR A 2 6.37 12.85 -0.95
N GLN A 3 6.14 12.64 0.36
CA GLN A 3 6.99 11.82 1.22
C GLN A 3 6.31 10.51 1.65
N LEU A 4 5.14 10.15 1.08
CA LEU A 4 4.43 8.93 1.48
C LEU A 4 5.28 7.70 1.11
N ASN A 5 5.73 6.98 2.12
CA ASN A 5 6.39 5.69 1.97
C ASN A 5 5.38 4.57 2.20
N ILE A 6 5.45 3.56 1.34
CA ILE A 6 4.55 2.41 1.37
C ILE A 6 5.34 1.16 1.72
N GLY A 7 4.78 0.39 2.64
CA GLY A 7 5.30 -0.93 3.01
C GLY A 7 4.16 -1.88 3.31
N SER A 8 4.47 -3.17 3.38
CA SER A 8 3.52 -4.18 3.80
C SER A 8 3.52 -4.29 5.31
N SER A 9 2.32 -4.46 5.87
CA SER A 9 2.14 -4.90 7.23
C SER A 9 3.03 -6.08 7.60
N SER A 10 3.81 -5.92 8.66
CA SER A 10 4.65 -6.96 9.24
C SER A 10 4.31 -7.14 10.72
N ILE A 11 4.97 -8.07 11.40
CA ILE A 11 4.88 -8.24 12.86
C ILE A 11 5.13 -6.93 13.63
N GLY A 12 5.83 -5.95 13.05
CA GLY A 12 6.00 -4.61 13.63
C GLY A 12 4.70 -3.84 13.86
N SER A 13 3.63 -4.16 13.14
CA SER A 13 2.30 -3.54 13.29
C SER A 13 1.51 -4.05 14.50
N LEU A 14 1.96 -5.15 15.11
CA LEU A 14 1.33 -5.72 16.30
C LEU A 14 1.79 -5.00 17.58
N PRO A 15 1.03 -5.05 18.68
CA PRO A 15 1.44 -4.48 19.95
C PRO A 15 2.75 -5.11 20.46
N LYS A 16 3.57 -4.34 21.18
CA LYS A 16 4.82 -4.84 21.80
C LYS A 16 4.60 -6.03 22.75
N HIS A 17 3.43 -6.13 23.36
CA HIS A 17 3.06 -7.22 24.27
C HIS A 17 2.51 -8.47 23.55
N SER A 18 2.34 -8.44 22.23
CA SER A 18 1.87 -9.60 21.48
C SER A 18 2.94 -10.70 21.49
N GLN A 19 2.52 -11.94 21.80
CA GLN A 19 3.40 -13.10 21.82
C GLN A 19 4.14 -13.29 20.49
N ALA A 20 3.46 -13.09 19.35
CA ALA A 20 4.08 -13.21 18.04
C ALA A 20 5.22 -12.19 17.83
N ARG A 21 5.03 -10.96 18.32
CA ARG A 21 6.04 -9.89 18.24
C ARG A 21 7.21 -10.14 19.19
N GLN A 22 6.94 -10.62 20.40
CA GLN A 22 7.98 -11.01 21.35
C GLN A 22 8.81 -12.19 20.83
N ALA A 23 8.16 -13.18 20.22
CA ALA A 23 8.83 -14.32 19.62
C ALA A 23 9.78 -13.88 18.51
N LEU A 24 9.31 -13.05 17.56
CA LEU A 24 10.18 -12.54 16.50
C LEU A 24 11.34 -11.72 17.05
N THR A 25 11.09 -10.82 18.00
CA THR A 25 12.13 -9.98 18.62
C THR A 25 13.19 -10.83 19.32
N THR A 26 12.75 -11.90 19.99
CA THR A 26 13.65 -12.87 20.67
C THR A 26 14.43 -13.69 19.63
N LEU A 27 13.79 -14.13 18.55
CA LEU A 27 14.46 -14.84 17.46
C LEU A 27 15.55 -13.96 16.83
N THR A 28 15.25 -12.72 16.49
CA THR A 28 16.23 -11.80 15.89
C THR A 28 17.34 -11.36 16.86
N GLY A 29 17.03 -11.21 18.15
CA GLY A 29 17.99 -10.73 19.15
C GLY A 29 18.90 -11.83 19.72
N SER A 30 18.36 -13.03 19.93
CA SER A 30 19.06 -14.13 20.61
C SER A 30 19.58 -15.20 19.66
N TYR A 31 19.03 -15.32 18.45
CA TYR A 31 19.41 -16.32 17.48
C TYR A 31 19.92 -15.64 16.21
N GLY A 32 21.19 -15.21 16.21
CA GLY A 32 21.79 -14.46 15.10
C GLY A 32 21.79 -15.17 13.74
N SER A 33 21.53 -16.50 13.71
CA SER A 33 21.32 -17.28 12.47
C SER A 33 19.91 -17.13 11.88
N PHE A 34 18.96 -16.59 12.64
CA PHE A 34 17.60 -16.35 12.19
C PHE A 34 17.56 -15.09 11.34
N SER A 35 17.22 -15.26 10.06
CA SER A 35 16.97 -14.14 9.17
C SER A 35 15.48 -13.84 9.15
N ALA A 36 15.13 -12.59 9.47
CA ALA A 36 13.77 -12.09 9.40
C ALA A 36 13.28 -11.95 7.94
N ASN A 37 14.20 -11.96 6.97
CA ASN A 37 13.90 -11.76 5.56
C ASN A 37 14.63 -12.80 4.70
N THR A 38 13.86 -13.79 4.24
CA THR A 38 14.35 -14.83 3.35
C THR A 38 13.79 -14.64 1.94
N PHE A 39 14.68 -14.69 0.96
CA PHE A 39 14.33 -14.79 -0.44
C PHE A 39 14.28 -16.27 -0.84
N THR A 40 13.27 -16.63 -1.62
CA THR A 40 13.13 -17.97 -2.17
C THR A 40 13.37 -17.90 -3.66
N ILE A 41 14.43 -18.54 -4.13
CA ILE A 41 14.81 -18.53 -5.54
C ILE A 41 14.55 -19.92 -6.12
N ILE A 42 13.79 -20.00 -7.19
CA ILE A 42 13.55 -21.24 -7.93
C ILE A 42 14.43 -21.20 -9.17
N ALA A 43 15.31 -22.18 -9.32
CA ALA A 43 16.12 -22.37 -10.52
C ALA A 43 15.58 -23.58 -11.30
N ARG A 44 15.22 -23.37 -12.57
CA ARG A 44 14.61 -24.36 -13.45
C ARG A 44 15.39 -24.51 -14.75
N THR A 45 15.44 -25.73 -15.29
CA THR A 45 15.99 -26.01 -16.61
C THR A 45 14.94 -25.70 -17.70
N PRO A 46 15.23 -24.79 -18.66
CA PRO A 46 14.23 -24.40 -19.67
C PRO A 46 13.85 -25.53 -20.63
N ASP A 47 14.73 -26.51 -20.82
CA ASP A 47 14.56 -27.68 -21.68
C ASP A 47 13.85 -28.86 -20.98
N GLY A 48 13.47 -28.70 -19.71
CA GLY A 48 12.87 -29.77 -18.90
C GLY A 48 13.84 -30.88 -18.50
N SER A 49 15.15 -30.69 -18.72
CA SER A 49 16.17 -31.67 -18.35
C SER A 49 16.26 -31.83 -16.83
N ALA A 50 16.65 -33.02 -16.37
CA ALA A 50 16.72 -33.29 -14.94
C ALA A 50 17.72 -32.34 -14.23
N ILE A 51 17.28 -31.71 -13.14
CA ILE A 51 18.10 -30.74 -12.41
C ILE A 51 19.29 -31.39 -11.67
N LEU A 52 19.17 -32.68 -11.33
CA LEU A 52 20.20 -33.46 -10.62
C LEU A 52 21.33 -33.96 -11.53
N THR A 53 21.43 -33.50 -12.77
CA THR A 53 22.56 -33.85 -13.65
C THR A 53 23.79 -33.03 -13.31
N THR A 54 24.99 -33.56 -13.57
CA THR A 54 26.25 -32.86 -13.28
C THR A 54 26.30 -31.44 -13.88
N PRO A 55 25.95 -31.21 -15.16
CA PRO A 55 25.99 -29.85 -15.74
C PRO A 55 25.03 -28.89 -15.04
N ASN A 56 23.81 -29.33 -14.74
CA ASN A 56 22.79 -28.49 -14.11
C ASN A 56 23.13 -28.19 -12.65
N LEU A 57 23.65 -29.18 -11.89
CA LEU A 57 24.12 -28.97 -10.54
C LEU A 57 25.35 -28.04 -10.48
N THR A 58 26.23 -28.07 -11.49
CA THR A 58 27.32 -27.08 -11.60
C THR A 58 26.79 -25.67 -11.81
N ARG A 59 25.76 -25.48 -12.65
CA ARG A 59 25.10 -24.18 -12.83
C ARG A 59 24.44 -23.70 -11.52
N VAL A 60 23.73 -24.58 -10.82
CA VAL A 60 23.15 -24.29 -9.49
C VAL A 60 24.23 -23.88 -8.48
N ALA A 61 25.36 -24.60 -8.45
CA ALA A 61 26.49 -24.25 -7.60
C ALA A 61 27.08 -22.86 -7.91
N SER A 62 27.29 -22.55 -9.19
CA SER A 62 27.76 -21.23 -9.61
C SER A 62 26.78 -20.12 -9.21
N LEU A 63 25.48 -20.36 -9.38
CA LEU A 63 24.43 -19.42 -8.97
C LEU A 63 24.44 -19.21 -7.44
N SER A 64 24.48 -20.29 -6.65
CA SER A 64 24.55 -20.21 -5.18
C SER A 64 25.77 -19.43 -4.70
N GLN A 65 26.94 -19.68 -5.31
CA GLN A 65 28.17 -18.98 -4.97
C GLN A 65 28.10 -17.49 -5.32
N TRP A 66 27.55 -17.14 -6.49
CA TRP A 66 27.35 -15.75 -6.88
C TRP A 66 26.39 -15.03 -5.93
N ILE A 67 25.27 -15.67 -5.53
CA ILE A 67 24.33 -15.08 -4.57
C ILE A 67 25.01 -14.86 -3.20
N ALA A 68 25.82 -15.80 -2.75
CA ALA A 68 26.52 -15.70 -1.46
C ALA A 68 27.54 -14.56 -1.41
N GLN A 69 27.97 -14.03 -2.57
CA GLN A 69 28.88 -12.88 -2.66
C GLN A 69 28.15 -11.52 -2.64
N GLN A 70 26.82 -11.51 -2.66
CA GLN A 70 26.07 -10.27 -2.68
C GLN A 70 26.10 -9.57 -1.33
N THR A 71 26.17 -8.24 -1.35
CA THR A 71 26.09 -7.43 -0.14
C THR A 71 24.78 -7.73 0.59
N HIS A 72 24.82 -7.85 1.92
CA HIS A 72 23.67 -8.16 2.79
C HIS A 72 23.11 -9.59 2.71
N VAL A 73 23.71 -10.48 1.92
CA VAL A 73 23.39 -11.92 1.98
C VAL A 73 24.22 -12.56 3.09
N THR A 74 23.54 -13.17 4.06
CA THR A 74 24.19 -13.81 5.23
C THR A 74 24.39 -15.30 5.03
N SER A 75 23.47 -15.97 4.33
CA SER A 75 23.61 -17.39 4.00
C SER A 75 22.80 -17.76 2.76
N VAL A 76 23.28 -18.78 2.05
CA VAL A 76 22.60 -19.40 0.91
C VAL A 76 22.54 -20.90 1.13
N ILE A 77 21.31 -21.42 1.21
CA ILE A 77 21.04 -22.85 1.34
C ILE A 77 20.51 -23.35 -0.01
N SER A 78 21.17 -24.38 -0.55
CA SER A 78 20.82 -25.03 -1.82
C SER A 78 21.29 -26.49 -1.80
N LEU A 79 20.95 -27.28 -2.82
CA LEU A 79 21.48 -28.64 -2.97
C LEU A 79 23.02 -28.69 -2.92
N THR A 80 23.70 -27.64 -3.37
CA THR A 80 25.16 -27.59 -3.51
C THR A 80 25.86 -26.74 -2.45
N SER A 81 25.12 -26.20 -1.49
CA SER A 81 25.62 -25.34 -0.41
C SER A 81 24.79 -25.53 0.84
N PHE A 82 25.41 -26.11 1.88
CA PHE A 82 24.81 -26.26 3.21
C PHE A 82 25.55 -25.40 4.23
N PRO A 83 24.85 -24.87 5.25
CA PRO A 83 25.51 -24.18 6.34
C PRO A 83 26.42 -25.17 7.06
N ALA A 84 27.63 -24.73 7.40
CA ALA A 84 28.56 -25.55 8.18
C ALA A 84 27.99 -25.79 9.57
N THR A 85 27.82 -27.05 9.94
CA THR A 85 27.47 -27.41 11.32
C THR A 85 28.68 -27.14 12.22
N PRO A 86 28.52 -26.48 13.38
CA PRO A 86 29.63 -26.27 14.31
C PRO A 86 30.35 -27.60 14.63
N GLY A 87 31.66 -27.65 14.39
CA GLY A 87 32.48 -28.85 14.64
C GLY A 87 32.48 -29.92 13.54
N GLN A 88 31.82 -29.69 12.39
CA GLN A 88 31.89 -30.58 11.23
C GLN A 88 32.33 -29.83 9.98
N THR A 89 33.19 -30.46 9.18
CA THR A 89 33.53 -29.95 7.84
C THR A 89 32.32 -30.11 6.94
N ALA A 90 31.79 -29.00 6.42
CA ALA A 90 30.72 -29.05 5.44
C ALA A 90 31.20 -29.81 4.18
N PRO A 91 30.35 -30.66 3.58
CA PRO A 91 30.68 -31.36 2.35
C PRO A 91 30.99 -30.35 1.24
N THR A 92 32.03 -30.63 0.45
CA THR A 92 32.41 -29.72 -0.63
C THR A 92 31.38 -29.75 -1.75
N THR A 93 31.26 -28.66 -2.50
CA THR A 93 30.33 -28.55 -3.62
C THR A 93 30.52 -29.68 -4.65
N GLN A 94 31.76 -30.04 -4.97
CA GLN A 94 32.06 -31.15 -5.88
C GLN A 94 31.63 -32.52 -5.32
N GLN A 95 31.77 -32.74 -4.01
CA GLN A 95 31.28 -33.97 -3.38
C GLN A 95 29.75 -34.06 -3.48
N LEU A 96 29.05 -32.96 -3.21
CA LEU A 96 27.59 -32.89 -3.34
C LEU A 96 27.14 -33.12 -4.78
N ILE A 97 27.77 -32.47 -5.76
CA ILE A 97 27.45 -32.66 -7.19
C ILE A 97 27.60 -34.14 -7.57
N GLY A 98 28.70 -34.80 -7.19
CA GLY A 98 28.92 -36.23 -7.46
C GLY A 98 27.89 -37.12 -6.77
N LEU A 99 27.51 -36.80 -5.53
CA LEU A 99 26.55 -37.57 -4.74
C LEU A 99 25.13 -37.52 -5.32
N TYR A 100 24.67 -36.35 -5.77
CA TYR A 100 23.36 -36.18 -6.38
C TYR A 100 23.32 -36.74 -7.81
N SER A 101 24.33 -36.46 -8.62
CA SER A 101 24.34 -36.90 -10.03
C SER A 101 24.53 -38.41 -10.21
N SER A 102 25.19 -39.10 -9.28
CA SER A 102 25.32 -40.56 -9.29
C SER A 102 24.10 -41.30 -8.73
N GLY A 103 23.15 -40.59 -8.09
CA GLY A 103 22.04 -41.21 -7.38
C GLY A 103 22.40 -41.78 -5.99
N ALA A 104 23.67 -41.68 -5.57
CA ALA A 104 24.13 -42.18 -4.27
C ALA A 104 23.44 -41.49 -3.07
N TYR A 105 22.91 -40.28 -3.25
CA TYR A 105 22.09 -39.59 -2.24
C TYR A 105 20.89 -40.42 -1.77
N ALA A 106 20.37 -41.34 -2.59
CA ALA A 106 19.24 -42.21 -2.25
C ALA A 106 19.54 -43.16 -1.07
N GLN A 107 20.82 -43.42 -0.79
CA GLN A 107 21.26 -44.25 0.33
C GLN A 107 21.35 -43.49 1.66
N VAL A 108 21.18 -42.16 1.63
CA VAL A 108 21.27 -41.30 2.80
C VAL A 108 19.88 -40.71 3.10
N PRO A 109 19.14 -41.21 4.10
CA PRO A 109 17.75 -40.81 4.34
C PRO A 109 17.55 -39.30 4.50
N SER A 110 18.48 -38.59 5.13
CA SER A 110 18.42 -37.14 5.29
C SER A 110 18.52 -36.39 3.95
N LEU A 111 19.32 -36.87 3.01
CA LEU A 111 19.45 -36.25 1.68
C LEU A 111 18.26 -36.54 0.79
N VAL A 112 17.65 -37.73 0.92
CA VAL A 112 16.37 -38.04 0.27
C VAL A 112 15.30 -37.03 0.68
N GLN A 113 15.19 -36.74 1.98
CA GLN A 113 14.25 -35.74 2.50
C GLN A 113 14.53 -34.34 1.94
N VAL A 114 15.80 -33.92 1.89
CA VAL A 114 16.17 -32.62 1.31
C VAL A 114 15.80 -32.54 -0.18
N VAL A 115 16.13 -33.57 -0.97
CA VAL A 115 15.79 -33.61 -2.41
C VAL A 115 14.28 -33.56 -2.58
N GLN A 116 13.51 -34.37 -1.85
CA GLN A 116 12.05 -34.36 -1.92
C GLN A 116 11.43 -33.00 -1.53
N ALA A 117 12.03 -32.30 -0.57
CA ALA A 117 11.51 -31.00 -0.10
C ALA A 117 11.90 -29.82 -1.01
N THR A 118 13.00 -29.93 -1.74
CA THR A 118 13.62 -28.78 -2.44
C THR A 118 13.68 -28.94 -3.96
N THR A 119 13.39 -30.13 -4.49
CA THR A 119 13.66 -30.48 -5.88
C THR A 119 12.45 -31.11 -6.55
N GLN A 120 12.13 -30.62 -7.75
CA GLN A 120 11.27 -31.26 -8.73
C GLN A 120 12.12 -31.70 -9.93
N SER A 121 11.57 -32.50 -10.85
CA SER A 121 12.30 -33.09 -11.99
C SER A 121 13.28 -32.12 -12.66
N ASP A 122 12.82 -30.91 -12.94
CA ASP A 122 13.50 -29.87 -13.72
C ASP A 122 13.86 -28.62 -12.88
N ALA A 123 13.57 -28.60 -11.58
CA ALA A 123 13.69 -27.40 -10.76
C ALA A 123 14.21 -27.66 -9.34
N THR A 124 14.92 -26.68 -8.77
CA THR A 124 15.37 -26.71 -7.38
C THR A 124 15.19 -25.36 -6.69
N ILE A 125 15.02 -25.39 -5.37
CA ILE A 125 14.82 -24.22 -4.52
C ILE A 125 16.15 -23.85 -3.84
N LEU A 126 16.47 -22.56 -3.87
CA LEU A 126 17.53 -21.94 -3.10
C LEU A 126 16.89 -20.98 -2.08
N THR A 127 17.28 -21.10 -0.82
CA THR A 127 16.85 -20.21 0.25
C THR A 127 17.99 -19.25 0.58
N VAL A 128 17.74 -17.97 0.42
CA VAL A 128 18.73 -16.90 0.64
C VAL A 128 18.31 -16.09 1.85
N SER A 129 19.18 -16.02 2.86
CA SER A 129 18.95 -15.24 4.07
C SER A 129 19.64 -13.89 3.94
N SER A 130 18.97 -12.82 4.39
CA SER A 130 19.54 -11.47 4.45
C SER A 130 19.49 -10.89 5.87
N ASP A 131 20.41 -9.99 6.19
CA ASP A 131 20.38 -9.19 7.41
C ASP A 131 19.44 -7.97 7.32
N LEU A 132 18.82 -7.74 6.16
CA LEU A 132 17.95 -6.61 5.90
C LEU A 132 16.51 -6.84 6.39
N GLY A 133 15.91 -5.79 6.92
CA GLY A 133 14.47 -5.77 7.22
C GLY A 133 13.61 -5.79 5.96
N ILE A 134 12.42 -6.38 6.06
CA ILE A 134 11.39 -6.35 5.01
C ILE A 134 10.98 -4.90 4.72
N ASP A 135 10.71 -4.60 3.45
CA ASP A 135 10.29 -3.31 2.90
C ASP A 135 11.24 -2.12 3.07
N THR A 136 12.44 -2.36 3.61
CA THR A 136 13.53 -1.38 3.61
C THR A 136 14.00 -1.08 2.19
N ALA A 137 14.51 0.14 1.96
CA ALA A 137 15.06 0.54 0.66
C ALA A 137 16.19 -0.41 0.19
N ALA A 138 17.08 -0.81 1.10
CA ALA A 138 18.15 -1.76 0.83
C ALA A 138 17.61 -3.14 0.41
N SER A 139 16.55 -3.64 1.07
CA SER A 139 15.94 -4.93 0.72
C SER A 139 15.28 -4.92 -0.66
N LYS A 140 14.62 -3.80 -1.03
CA LYS A 140 14.06 -3.58 -2.37
C LYS A 140 15.16 -3.52 -3.44
N GLN A 141 16.30 -2.90 -3.13
CA GLN A 141 17.47 -2.86 -4.01
C GLN A 141 18.08 -4.25 -4.19
N LEU A 142 18.27 -5.01 -3.11
CA LEU A 142 18.77 -6.39 -3.17
C LEU A 142 17.84 -7.27 -4.01
N LEU A 143 16.52 -7.17 -3.83
CA LEU A 143 15.55 -7.89 -4.65
C LEU A 143 15.72 -7.56 -6.15
N THR A 144 15.85 -6.27 -6.47
CA THR A 144 16.01 -5.79 -7.85
C THR A 144 17.29 -6.33 -8.46
N HIS A 145 18.39 -6.28 -7.70
CA HIS A 145 19.70 -6.82 -8.09
C HIS A 145 19.63 -8.34 -8.31
N LEU A 146 19.02 -9.08 -7.38
CA LEU A 146 18.81 -10.52 -7.53
C LEU A 146 17.97 -10.82 -8.78
N ARG A 147 16.92 -10.06 -9.10
CA ARG A 147 16.10 -10.31 -10.31
C ARG A 147 16.82 -10.01 -11.61
N GLN A 148 17.64 -8.96 -11.64
CA GLN A 148 18.33 -8.53 -12.87
C GLN A 148 19.56 -9.39 -13.17
N ASP A 149 20.39 -9.65 -12.15
CA ASP A 149 21.72 -10.22 -12.36
C ASP A 149 21.76 -11.75 -12.19
N THR A 150 20.78 -12.35 -11.49
CA THR A 150 20.69 -13.83 -11.45
C THR A 150 20.43 -14.42 -12.82
N ALA A 151 19.73 -13.72 -13.72
CA ALA A 151 19.49 -14.20 -15.09
C ALA A 151 20.81 -14.45 -15.84
N VAL A 152 21.82 -13.61 -15.60
CA VAL A 152 23.17 -13.77 -16.18
C VAL A 152 23.96 -14.84 -15.43
N ALA A 153 23.92 -14.80 -14.09
CA ALA A 153 24.65 -15.74 -13.24
C ALA A 153 24.15 -17.19 -13.35
N ALA A 154 22.90 -17.39 -13.77
CA ALA A 154 22.23 -18.69 -13.88
C ALA A 154 22.70 -19.57 -15.04
N GLN A 155 23.55 -19.06 -15.94
CA GLN A 155 24.18 -19.83 -17.03
C GLN A 155 23.18 -20.69 -17.83
N GLY A 156 22.01 -20.12 -18.13
CA GLY A 156 20.95 -20.78 -18.90
C GLY A 156 19.85 -21.46 -18.06
N LEU A 157 19.89 -21.41 -16.73
CA LEU A 157 18.73 -21.74 -15.89
C LEU A 157 17.72 -20.58 -15.91
N ALA A 158 16.43 -20.91 -15.98
CA ALA A 158 15.35 -19.97 -15.74
C ALA A 158 15.22 -19.75 -14.22
N VAL A 159 15.36 -18.50 -13.77
CA VAL A 159 15.34 -18.16 -12.35
C VAL A 159 14.12 -17.32 -12.01
N ILE A 160 13.42 -17.70 -10.94
CA ILE A 160 12.28 -16.96 -10.40
C ILE A 160 12.60 -16.60 -8.95
N VAL A 161 12.57 -15.31 -8.64
CA VAL A 161 12.85 -14.79 -7.30
C VAL A 161 11.54 -14.43 -6.58
N GLY A 162 11.27 -15.17 -5.50
CA GLY A 162 10.15 -15.03 -4.59
C GLY A 162 10.60 -14.77 -3.15
N GLY A 163 9.74 -15.13 -2.19
CA GLY A 163 9.90 -14.81 -0.76
C GLY A 163 9.03 -13.62 -0.35
N THR A 164 9.04 -13.30 0.96
CA THR A 164 8.16 -12.27 1.54
C THR A 164 8.43 -10.88 0.97
N GLN A 165 9.71 -10.52 0.80
CA GLN A 165 10.10 -9.25 0.17
C GLN A 165 9.64 -9.14 -1.28
N ALA A 166 9.79 -10.21 -2.06
CA ALA A 166 9.36 -10.26 -3.46
C ALA A 166 7.85 -10.12 -3.58
N GLN A 167 7.10 -10.85 -2.73
CA GLN A 167 5.65 -10.77 -2.67
C GLN A 167 5.19 -9.35 -2.32
N SER A 168 5.80 -8.70 -1.31
CA SER A 168 5.48 -7.32 -0.94
C SER A 168 5.75 -6.36 -2.11
N ALA A 169 6.92 -6.45 -2.74
CA ALA A 169 7.29 -5.59 -3.86
C ALA A 169 6.36 -5.76 -5.07
N ASP A 170 6.00 -6.99 -5.42
CA ASP A 170 5.10 -7.28 -6.54
C ASP A 170 3.67 -6.85 -6.25
N LEU A 171 3.17 -7.10 -5.04
CA LEU A 171 1.85 -6.64 -4.60
C LEU A 171 1.77 -5.11 -4.67
N ASN A 172 2.80 -4.42 -4.16
CA ASN A 172 2.91 -2.96 -4.28
C ASN A 172 2.94 -2.51 -5.75
N GLY A 173 3.70 -3.20 -6.60
CA GLY A 173 3.75 -2.91 -8.04
C GLY A 173 2.39 -3.02 -8.72
N VAL A 174 1.61 -4.06 -8.41
CA VAL A 174 0.26 -4.26 -8.97
C VAL A 174 -0.72 -3.22 -8.46
N ILE A 175 -0.74 -2.97 -7.15
CA ILE A 175 -1.62 -2.01 -6.49
C ILE A 175 -1.37 -0.60 -7.03
N TYR A 176 -0.12 -0.14 -7.02
CA TYR A 176 0.23 1.23 -7.40
C TYR A 176 0.40 1.41 -8.91
N GLY A 177 0.61 0.34 -9.68
CA GLY A 177 0.51 0.38 -11.14
C GLY A 177 -0.92 0.69 -11.61
N ASN A 178 -1.93 0.16 -10.92
CA ASN A 178 -3.34 0.41 -11.23
C ASN A 178 -3.92 1.65 -10.52
N PHE A 179 -3.28 2.14 -9.46
CA PHE A 179 -3.80 3.25 -8.67
C PHE A 179 -4.11 4.53 -9.48
N PRO A 180 -3.26 5.00 -10.41
CA PRO A 180 -3.57 6.16 -11.24
C PRO A 180 -4.84 5.96 -12.09
N LEU A 181 -5.04 4.74 -12.61
CA LEU A 181 -6.24 4.40 -13.39
C LEU A 181 -7.49 4.41 -12.50
N THR A 182 -7.39 3.86 -11.28
CA THR A 182 -8.47 3.90 -10.29
C THR A 182 -8.83 5.33 -9.89
N VAL A 183 -7.84 6.18 -9.62
CA VAL A 183 -8.05 7.60 -9.32
C VAL A 183 -8.75 8.28 -10.49
N LEU A 184 -8.23 8.12 -11.71
CA LEU A 184 -8.83 8.71 -12.90
C LEU A 184 -10.28 8.25 -13.09
N PHE A 185 -10.54 6.95 -12.94
CA PHE A 185 -11.88 6.39 -13.06
C PHE A 185 -12.84 7.00 -12.04
N ILE A 186 -12.46 7.05 -10.76
CA ILE A 186 -13.30 7.64 -9.70
C ILE A 186 -13.55 9.12 -9.97
N LEU A 187 -12.51 9.88 -10.33
CA LEU A 187 -12.65 11.31 -10.64
C LEU A 187 -13.58 11.55 -11.83
N VAL A 188 -13.41 10.80 -12.92
CA VAL A 188 -14.24 10.93 -14.13
C VAL A 188 -15.68 10.49 -13.86
N ALA A 189 -15.88 9.32 -13.25
CA ALA A 189 -17.22 8.81 -12.94
C ALA A 189 -17.99 9.77 -12.02
N THR A 190 -17.31 10.27 -10.99
CA THR A 190 -17.85 11.25 -10.05
C THR A 190 -18.18 12.57 -10.73
N TYR A 191 -17.24 13.08 -11.54
CA TYR A 191 -17.44 14.31 -12.30
C TYR A 191 -18.65 14.20 -13.23
N LEU A 192 -18.79 13.08 -13.96
CA LEU A 192 -19.91 12.84 -14.86
C LEU A 192 -21.24 12.70 -14.13
N LEU A 193 -21.26 12.03 -12.97
CA LEU A 193 -22.46 11.91 -12.13
C LEU A 193 -22.92 13.30 -11.67
N LEU A 194 -22.01 14.10 -11.10
CA LEU A 194 -22.32 15.46 -10.69
C LEU A 194 -22.69 16.37 -11.86
N LEU A 195 -22.02 16.24 -13.00
CA LEU A 195 -22.34 16.97 -14.21
C LEU A 195 -23.77 16.69 -14.66
N LEU A 196 -24.19 15.43 -14.64
CA LEU A 196 -25.54 15.01 -15.02
C LEU A 196 -26.58 15.51 -14.01
N MET A 197 -26.28 15.38 -12.72
CA MET A 197 -27.19 15.79 -11.66
C MET A 197 -27.36 17.32 -11.61
N LEU A 198 -26.24 18.06 -11.56
CA LEU A 198 -26.22 19.50 -11.34
C LEU A 198 -26.32 20.30 -12.65
N ARG A 199 -26.06 19.67 -13.80
CA ARG A 199 -26.00 20.32 -15.13
C ARG A 199 -25.15 21.59 -15.08
N SER A 200 -23.95 21.49 -14.54
CA SER A 200 -22.94 22.57 -14.47
C SER A 200 -21.57 21.95 -14.64
N LEU A 201 -20.66 22.62 -15.35
CA LEU A 201 -19.29 22.13 -15.53
C LEU A 201 -18.37 22.52 -14.37
N LEU A 202 -18.67 23.63 -13.68
CA LEU A 202 -17.80 24.18 -12.63
C LEU A 202 -18.10 23.58 -11.25
N LEU A 203 -19.35 23.21 -10.96
CA LEU A 203 -19.72 22.58 -9.68
C LEU A 203 -19.07 21.20 -9.47
N PRO A 204 -19.01 20.32 -10.47
CA PRO A 204 -18.31 19.04 -10.31
C PRO A 204 -16.79 19.23 -10.17
N LEU A 205 -16.22 20.19 -10.90
CA LEU A 205 -14.78 20.45 -10.88
C LEU A 205 -14.33 20.93 -9.48
N LYS A 206 -15.02 21.93 -8.92
CA LYS A 206 -14.71 22.40 -7.57
C LYS A 206 -14.88 21.26 -6.56
N ALA A 207 -15.91 20.42 -6.70
CA ALA A 207 -16.24 19.37 -5.74
C ALA A 207 -15.06 18.40 -5.62
N VAL A 208 -14.60 17.91 -6.78
CA VAL A 208 -13.42 17.06 -6.89
C VAL A 208 -12.18 17.70 -6.26
N ILE A 209 -11.93 19.00 -6.49
CA ILE A 209 -10.78 19.72 -5.92
C ILE A 209 -10.90 19.80 -4.39
N MET A 210 -12.08 20.12 -3.89
CA MET A 210 -12.37 20.27 -2.46
C MET A 210 -12.23 18.94 -1.72
N THR A 211 -12.80 17.87 -2.26
CA THR A 211 -12.58 16.49 -1.75
C THR A 211 -11.10 16.11 -1.79
N GLY A 212 -10.42 16.45 -2.89
CA GLY A 212 -8.98 16.22 -3.02
C GLY A 212 -8.16 16.91 -1.92
N LEU A 213 -8.55 18.10 -1.49
CA LEU A 213 -7.91 18.81 -0.38
C LEU A 213 -8.11 18.08 0.96
N SER A 214 -9.33 17.60 1.24
CA SER A 214 -9.62 16.79 2.44
C SER A 214 -8.83 15.49 2.45
N VAL A 215 -8.74 14.79 1.32
CA VAL A 215 -7.92 13.58 1.16
C VAL A 215 -6.44 13.87 1.35
N ALA A 216 -5.94 14.97 0.78
CA ALA A 216 -4.55 15.38 0.95
C ALA A 216 -4.22 15.70 2.42
N ALA A 217 -5.14 16.34 3.15
CA ALA A 217 -5.01 16.61 4.57
C ALA A 217 -4.97 15.31 5.39
N ALA A 218 -5.85 14.35 5.08
CA ALA A 218 -5.87 13.04 5.72
C ALA A 218 -4.57 12.26 5.48
N PHE A 219 -4.07 12.24 4.24
CA PHE A 219 -2.79 11.61 3.91
C PHE A 219 -1.62 12.33 4.60
N GLY A 220 -1.66 13.66 4.69
CA GLY A 220 -0.69 14.45 5.44
C GLY A 220 -0.67 14.08 6.92
N ALA A 221 -1.84 13.95 7.55
CA ALA A 221 -1.96 13.54 8.94
C ALA A 221 -1.47 12.11 9.19
N MET A 222 -1.80 11.16 8.29
CA MET A 222 -1.30 9.79 8.38
C MET A 222 0.23 9.73 8.30
N VAL A 223 0.83 10.46 7.34
CA VAL A 223 2.30 10.54 7.23
C VAL A 223 2.90 11.18 8.48
N PHE A 224 2.30 12.26 8.99
CA PHE A 224 2.79 12.95 10.18
C PHE A 224 2.74 12.05 11.43
N VAL A 225 1.65 11.33 11.66
CA VAL A 225 1.48 10.48 12.84
C VAL A 225 2.22 9.16 12.68
N PHE A 226 1.87 8.34 11.68
CA PHE A 226 2.33 6.95 11.61
C PHE A 226 3.70 6.80 10.94
N GLN A 227 3.95 7.55 9.85
CA GLN A 227 5.21 7.44 9.13
C GLN A 227 6.35 8.16 9.86
N GLN A 228 6.10 9.38 10.36
CA GLN A 228 7.09 10.16 11.11
C GLN A 228 7.11 9.85 12.61
N GLY A 229 6.11 9.11 13.12
CA GLY A 229 6.06 8.64 14.51
C GLY A 229 5.66 9.70 15.52
N HIS A 230 5.06 10.82 15.09
CA HIS A 230 4.48 11.77 16.04
C HIS A 230 3.32 11.09 16.77
N LEU A 231 3.17 11.38 18.07
CA LEU A 231 2.13 10.81 18.94
C LEU A 231 2.25 9.28 19.21
N GLN A 232 3.39 8.65 18.90
CA GLN A 232 3.59 7.21 19.11
C GLN A 232 3.39 6.75 20.57
N GLU A 233 3.78 7.58 21.53
CA GLU A 233 3.65 7.26 22.96
C GLU A 233 2.21 7.36 23.43
N GLN A 234 1.49 8.39 22.97
CA GLN A 234 0.10 8.67 23.31
C GLN A 234 -0.84 7.63 22.70
N LEU A 235 -0.53 7.19 21.48
CA LEU A 235 -1.36 6.25 20.70
C LEU A 235 -0.87 4.79 20.81
N ASN A 236 0.19 4.54 21.57
CA ASN A 236 0.75 3.22 21.86
C ASN A 236 0.99 2.34 20.61
N PHE A 237 1.52 2.92 19.53
CA PHE A 237 1.90 2.21 18.32
C PHE A 237 3.42 2.22 18.11
N THR A 238 3.90 1.46 17.13
CA THR A 238 5.31 1.52 16.71
C THR A 238 5.38 2.10 15.30
N PRO A 239 6.08 3.24 15.08
CA PRO A 239 6.25 3.78 13.75
C PRO A 239 7.12 2.84 12.90
N ASN A 240 6.58 2.41 11.77
CA ASN A 240 7.29 1.53 10.83
C ASN A 240 8.03 2.32 9.73
N GLY A 241 7.88 3.65 9.70
CA GLY A 241 8.49 4.50 8.65
C GLY A 241 7.77 4.43 7.30
N PHE A 242 6.61 3.78 7.24
CA PHE A 242 5.73 3.68 6.08
C PHE A 242 4.27 3.58 6.52
N ILE A 243 3.36 3.80 5.58
CA ILE A 243 1.93 3.50 5.68
C ILE A 243 1.66 2.17 4.99
N ASP A 244 0.70 1.38 5.50
CA ASP A 244 0.34 0.11 4.89
C ASP A 244 -0.11 0.30 3.43
N ASN A 245 0.32 -0.61 2.55
CA ASN A 245 0.14 -0.49 1.11
C ASN A 245 -1.32 -0.45 0.63
N VAL A 246 -2.25 -1.09 1.33
CA VAL A 246 -3.66 -1.12 0.95
C VAL A 246 -4.38 0.16 1.40
N ILE A 247 -3.94 0.77 2.49
CA ILE A 247 -4.66 1.86 3.17
C ILE A 247 -4.83 3.11 2.29
N PRO A 248 -3.82 3.64 1.58
CA PRO A 248 -3.99 4.83 0.76
C PRO A 248 -5.06 4.68 -0.33
N ILE A 249 -5.12 3.53 -1.01
CA ILE A 249 -6.14 3.29 -2.03
C ILE A 249 -7.51 3.14 -1.39
N LEU A 250 -7.61 2.35 -0.31
CA LEU A 250 -8.86 2.16 0.42
C LEU A 250 -9.42 3.50 0.93
N MET A 251 -8.55 4.32 1.54
CA MET A 251 -8.88 5.67 2.01
C MET A 251 -9.29 6.58 0.85
N PHE A 252 -8.57 6.57 -0.26
CA PHE A 252 -8.97 7.35 -1.43
C PHE A 252 -10.40 7.00 -1.88
N CYS A 253 -10.71 5.71 -2.03
CA CYS A 253 -12.03 5.24 -2.44
C CYS A 253 -13.13 5.60 -1.43
N ILE A 254 -12.89 5.35 -0.14
CA ILE A 254 -13.89 5.63 0.92
C ILE A 254 -14.12 7.14 1.05
N LEU A 255 -13.04 7.93 1.09
CA LEU A 255 -13.14 9.38 1.29
C LEU A 255 -13.79 10.09 0.11
N PHE A 256 -13.48 9.67 -1.12
CA PHE A 256 -14.19 10.18 -2.28
C PHE A 256 -15.67 9.80 -2.21
N GLY A 257 -16.00 8.53 -2.00
CA GLY A 257 -17.40 8.09 -1.87
C GLY A 257 -18.18 8.88 -0.82
N LEU A 258 -17.64 8.97 0.40
CA LEU A 258 -18.28 9.69 1.51
C LEU A 258 -18.40 11.20 1.27
N SER A 259 -17.38 11.84 0.70
CA SER A 259 -17.40 13.29 0.45
C SER A 259 -18.43 13.66 -0.63
N MET A 260 -18.59 12.81 -1.66
CA MET A 260 -19.56 13.08 -2.72
C MET A 260 -21.00 13.08 -2.22
N ASP A 261 -21.38 12.14 -1.35
CA ASP A 261 -22.76 12.00 -0.86
C ASP A 261 -23.26 13.29 -0.19
N TYR A 262 -22.44 13.91 0.64
CA TYR A 262 -22.79 15.15 1.30
C TYR A 262 -22.72 16.36 0.37
N GLU A 263 -21.79 16.39 -0.60
CA GLU A 263 -21.67 17.54 -1.51
C GLU A 263 -22.83 17.59 -2.48
N VAL A 264 -23.26 16.44 -2.97
CA VAL A 264 -24.50 16.28 -3.72
C VAL A 264 -25.68 16.87 -2.95
N PHE A 265 -25.85 16.48 -1.68
CA PHE A 265 -26.97 16.94 -0.88
C PHE A 265 -26.96 18.46 -0.68
N LEU A 266 -25.81 19.02 -0.28
CA LEU A 266 -25.65 20.46 -0.04
C LEU A 266 -25.86 21.28 -1.33
N VAL A 267 -25.20 20.89 -2.42
CA VAL A 267 -25.27 21.63 -3.69
C VAL A 267 -26.63 21.48 -4.36
N SER A 268 -27.31 20.33 -4.20
CA SER A 268 -28.70 20.17 -4.67
C SER A 268 -29.63 21.18 -4.01
N ARG A 269 -29.52 21.38 -2.69
CA ARG A 269 -30.31 22.38 -1.96
C ARG A 269 -30.00 23.81 -2.40
N MET A 270 -28.72 24.14 -2.56
CA MET A 270 -28.31 25.44 -3.11
C MET A 270 -28.90 25.66 -4.53
N ARG A 271 -28.94 24.60 -5.34
CA ARG A 271 -29.47 24.66 -6.70
C ARG A 271 -30.98 24.89 -6.72
N GLU A 272 -31.72 24.22 -5.84
CA GLU A 272 -33.16 24.42 -5.70
C GLU A 272 -33.49 25.88 -5.37
N GLU A 273 -32.74 26.49 -4.44
CA GLU A 273 -32.91 27.91 -4.09
C GLU A 273 -32.47 28.86 -5.22
N TRP A 274 -31.39 28.52 -5.94
CA TRP A 274 -30.96 29.26 -7.13
C TRP A 274 -32.02 29.25 -8.24
N GLN A 275 -32.67 28.11 -8.48
CA GLN A 275 -33.74 28.00 -9.48
C GLN A 275 -34.98 28.84 -9.13
N LYS A 276 -35.25 29.04 -7.83
CA LYS A 276 -36.36 29.88 -7.36
C LYS A 276 -36.04 31.37 -7.42
N THR A 277 -34.85 31.77 -6.95
CA THR A 277 -34.53 33.18 -6.67
C THR A 277 -33.68 33.85 -7.76
N GLY A 278 -32.82 33.07 -8.45
CA GLY A 278 -31.79 33.62 -9.34
C GLY A 278 -30.72 34.45 -8.62
N ASP A 279 -30.69 34.44 -7.29
CA ASP A 279 -29.65 35.09 -6.48
C ASP A 279 -28.73 34.06 -5.83
N ASN A 280 -27.43 34.17 -6.14
CA ASN A 280 -26.42 33.20 -5.75
C ASN A 280 -26.08 33.34 -4.27
N VAL A 281 -26.14 34.57 -3.74
CA VAL A 281 -25.82 34.81 -2.32
C VAL A 281 -26.92 34.20 -1.45
N THR A 282 -28.18 34.49 -1.74
CA THR A 282 -29.32 33.94 -1.01
C THR A 282 -29.39 32.42 -1.16
N ALA A 283 -29.17 31.88 -2.36
CA ALA A 283 -29.19 30.43 -2.59
C ALA A 283 -28.12 29.67 -1.79
N VAL A 284 -26.90 30.20 -1.71
CA VAL A 284 -25.82 29.59 -0.93
C VAL A 284 -26.10 29.70 0.56
N ALA A 285 -26.59 30.86 1.04
CA ALA A 285 -26.91 31.07 2.44
C ALA A 285 -28.02 30.14 2.93
N HIS A 286 -29.17 30.10 2.24
CA HIS A 286 -30.29 29.24 2.60
C HIS A 286 -29.94 27.74 2.46
N GLY A 287 -29.21 27.37 1.41
CA GLY A 287 -28.77 25.99 1.23
C GLY A 287 -27.86 25.52 2.38
N LEU A 288 -26.98 26.39 2.85
CA LEU A 288 -26.09 26.09 3.98
C LEU A 288 -26.85 26.07 5.32
N GLU A 289 -27.78 26.99 5.54
CA GLU A 289 -28.59 27.04 6.77
C GLU A 289 -29.41 25.76 6.95
N GLN A 290 -30.05 25.27 5.88
CA GLN A 290 -30.90 24.08 5.94
C GLN A 290 -30.10 22.77 6.05
N ALA A 291 -28.98 22.66 5.35
CA ALA A 291 -28.20 21.43 5.31
C ALA A 291 -27.10 21.35 6.38
N GLY A 292 -26.60 22.50 6.86
CA GLY A 292 -25.40 22.59 7.69
C GLY A 292 -25.51 21.84 9.01
N GLY A 293 -26.65 21.96 9.71
CA GLY A 293 -26.86 21.27 10.99
C GLY A 293 -26.86 19.75 10.86
N VAL A 294 -27.55 19.22 9.83
CA VAL A 294 -27.62 17.77 9.57
C VAL A 294 -26.24 17.23 9.20
N VAL A 295 -25.52 17.92 8.32
CA VAL A 295 -24.18 17.50 7.87
C VAL A 295 -23.18 17.53 9.02
N THR A 296 -23.20 18.58 9.85
CA THR A 296 -22.26 18.71 10.98
C THR A 296 -22.51 17.64 12.04
N ASN A 297 -23.78 17.35 12.34
CA ASN A 297 -24.14 16.28 13.28
C ASN A 297 -23.70 14.90 12.77
N ALA A 298 -23.93 14.61 11.49
CA ALA A 298 -23.48 13.36 10.87
C ALA A 298 -21.95 13.25 10.86
N ALA A 299 -21.24 14.35 10.55
CA ALA A 299 -19.79 14.41 10.59
C ALA A 299 -19.24 14.17 12.00
N LEU A 300 -19.84 14.77 13.04
CA LEU A 300 -19.44 14.55 14.43
C LEU A 300 -19.57 13.07 14.84
N LEU A 301 -20.71 12.44 14.53
CA LEU A 301 -20.90 11.02 14.80
C LEU A 301 -19.85 10.17 14.09
N PHE A 302 -19.58 10.47 12.82
CA PHE A 302 -18.58 9.76 12.04
C PHE A 302 -17.17 9.94 12.60
N ILE A 303 -16.78 11.16 13.00
CA ILE A 303 -15.49 11.46 13.63
C ILE A 303 -15.34 10.70 14.95
N ILE A 304 -16.40 10.60 15.76
CA ILE A 304 -16.38 9.84 17.01
C ILE A 304 -16.16 8.34 16.72
N VAL A 305 -16.91 7.79 15.77
CA VAL A 305 -16.80 6.36 15.40
C VAL A 305 -15.43 6.05 14.79
N ALA A 306 -15.00 6.81 13.79
CA ALA A 306 -13.68 6.63 13.16
C ALA A 306 -12.54 6.91 14.15
N GLY A 307 -12.68 7.93 14.99
CA GLY A 307 -11.72 8.27 16.04
C GLY A 307 -11.59 7.16 17.09
N SER A 308 -12.65 6.37 17.34
CA SER A 308 -12.57 5.23 18.26
C SER A 308 -11.55 4.17 17.82
N PHE A 309 -11.27 4.07 16.52
CA PHE A 309 -10.32 3.09 15.97
C PHE A 309 -8.87 3.40 16.38
N ILE A 310 -8.57 4.64 16.79
CA ILE A 310 -7.27 5.03 17.32
C ILE A 310 -6.95 4.29 18.63
N PHE A 311 -7.96 3.87 19.40
CA PHE A 311 -7.77 3.11 20.64
C PHE A 311 -7.50 1.61 20.40
N THR A 312 -7.50 1.17 19.14
CA THR A 312 -7.12 -0.20 18.80
C THR A 312 -5.61 -0.36 18.85
N SER A 313 -5.13 -1.57 19.17
CA SER A 313 -3.69 -1.84 19.27
C SER A 313 -3.07 -2.32 17.94
N ILE A 314 -3.79 -2.14 16.82
CA ILE A 314 -3.40 -2.61 15.48
C ILE A 314 -3.18 -1.38 14.60
N SER A 315 -1.91 -1.13 14.21
CA SER A 315 -1.51 0.10 13.48
C SER A 315 -2.38 0.37 12.26
N GLN A 316 -2.72 -0.67 11.49
CA GLN A 316 -3.54 -0.57 10.28
C GLN A 316 -4.93 0.00 10.56
N ILE A 317 -5.54 -0.38 11.68
CA ILE A 317 -6.88 0.09 12.06
C ILE A 317 -6.77 1.53 12.57
N GLN A 318 -5.71 1.87 13.30
CA GLN A 318 -5.45 3.24 13.74
C GLN A 318 -5.21 4.19 12.55
N GLU A 319 -4.47 3.74 11.52
CA GLU A 319 -4.21 4.47 10.27
C GLU A 319 -5.52 4.83 9.55
N VAL A 320 -6.40 3.83 9.36
CA VAL A 320 -7.75 4.03 8.80
C VAL A 320 -8.58 4.99 9.66
N GLY A 321 -8.61 4.77 10.97
CA GLY A 321 -9.38 5.57 11.93
C GLY A 321 -9.02 7.05 11.89
N LEU A 322 -7.72 7.34 12.03
CA LEU A 322 -7.20 8.71 12.00
C LEU A 322 -7.42 9.34 10.61
N GLY A 323 -7.11 8.62 9.53
CA GLY A 323 -7.28 9.12 8.17
C GLY A 323 -8.72 9.54 7.90
N LEU A 324 -9.68 8.68 8.25
CA LEU A 324 -11.12 8.96 8.13
C LEU A 324 -11.56 10.13 9.01
N ALA A 325 -11.17 10.15 10.28
CA ALA A 325 -11.56 11.21 11.21
C ALA A 325 -11.04 12.58 10.76
N VAL A 326 -9.77 12.66 10.35
CA VAL A 326 -9.17 13.92 9.86
C VAL A 326 -9.81 14.36 8.56
N ALA A 327 -10.01 13.44 7.60
CA ALA A 327 -10.63 13.78 6.33
C ALA A 327 -12.03 14.39 6.53
N VAL A 328 -12.87 13.73 7.32
CA VAL A 328 -14.24 14.18 7.58
C VAL A 328 -14.27 15.47 8.40
N PHE A 329 -13.35 15.62 9.35
CA PHE A 329 -13.19 16.88 10.09
C PHE A 329 -12.86 18.04 9.15
N VAL A 330 -11.85 17.88 8.29
CA VAL A 330 -11.47 18.91 7.32
C VAL A 330 -12.61 19.18 6.34
N ASP A 331 -13.26 18.13 5.85
CA ASP A 331 -14.35 18.24 4.88
C ASP A 331 -15.56 19.00 5.46
N ALA A 332 -16.03 18.62 6.64
CA ALA A 332 -17.21 19.22 7.26
C ALA A 332 -16.93 20.63 7.81
N PHE A 333 -15.81 20.82 8.49
CA PHE A 333 -15.55 22.03 9.28
C PHE A 333 -14.69 23.08 8.60
N LEU A 334 -13.90 22.74 7.57
CA LEU A 334 -13.07 23.71 6.85
C LEU A 334 -13.54 23.85 5.40
N VAL A 335 -13.75 22.74 4.72
CA VAL A 335 -14.13 22.77 3.30
C VAL A 335 -15.57 23.23 3.14
N ARG A 336 -16.54 22.57 3.78
CA ARG A 336 -17.97 22.89 3.56
C ARG A 336 -18.45 24.16 4.25
N SER A 337 -17.97 24.43 5.45
CA SER A 337 -18.40 25.60 6.23
C SER A 337 -17.81 26.91 5.71
N LEU A 338 -16.60 26.87 5.13
CA LEU A 338 -15.83 28.07 4.79
C LEU A 338 -15.45 28.08 3.31
N LEU A 339 -14.75 27.06 2.82
CA LEU A 339 -14.14 27.06 1.49
C LEU A 339 -15.19 27.00 0.36
N VAL A 340 -16.21 26.14 0.51
CA VAL A 340 -17.29 25.98 -0.46
C VAL A 340 -18.11 27.26 -0.61
N PRO A 341 -18.62 27.91 0.46
CA PRO A 341 -19.32 29.19 0.36
C PRO A 341 -18.46 30.31 -0.22
N ALA A 342 -17.18 30.38 0.16
CA ALA A 342 -16.26 31.40 -0.36
C ALA A 342 -16.05 31.26 -1.88
N VAL A 343 -15.81 30.03 -2.35
CA VAL A 343 -15.65 29.73 -3.79
C VAL A 343 -16.95 29.92 -4.55
N MET A 344 -18.08 29.51 -3.98
CA MET A 344 -19.41 29.79 -4.53
C MET A 344 -19.63 31.29 -4.73
N ARG A 345 -19.26 32.10 -3.74
CA ARG A 345 -19.42 33.56 -3.81
C ARG A 345 -18.52 34.17 -4.87
N LEU A 346 -17.27 33.72 -4.97
CA LEU A 346 -16.30 34.21 -5.96
C LEU A 346 -16.72 33.91 -7.40
N LEU A 347 -17.21 32.70 -7.66
CA LEU A 347 -17.64 32.27 -8.99
C LEU A 347 -19.00 32.86 -9.40
N GLY A 348 -19.82 33.28 -8.43
CA GLY A 348 -21.10 33.96 -8.68
C GLY A 348 -22.02 33.17 -9.63
N ARG A 349 -22.42 33.80 -10.74
CA ARG A 349 -23.28 33.17 -11.76
C ARG A 349 -22.59 32.06 -12.54
N ALA A 350 -21.26 32.05 -12.62
CA ALA A 350 -20.52 31.03 -13.35
C ALA A 350 -20.73 29.63 -12.75
N ASN A 351 -21.00 29.52 -11.45
CA ASN A 351 -21.34 28.26 -10.79
C ASN A 351 -22.44 27.48 -11.51
N TRP A 352 -23.39 28.18 -12.13
CA TRP A 352 -24.58 27.58 -12.72
C TRP A 352 -24.51 27.50 -14.25
N TRP A 353 -23.32 27.71 -14.83
CA TRP A 353 -23.14 27.74 -16.27
C TRP A 353 -23.14 26.34 -16.89
N PHE A 354 -23.97 26.19 -17.92
CA PHE A 354 -24.02 25.01 -18.78
C PHE A 354 -24.20 25.46 -20.25
N PRO A 355 -23.48 24.86 -21.22
CA PRO A 355 -23.63 25.20 -22.62
C PRO A 355 -25.10 25.04 -23.07
N GLY A 356 -25.71 26.12 -23.55
CA GLY A 356 -27.08 26.12 -24.08
C GLY A 356 -28.20 26.49 -23.10
N GLN A 357 -27.92 26.75 -21.82
CA GLN A 357 -28.94 27.21 -20.86
C GLN A 357 -28.82 28.71 -20.55
N LYS A 358 -29.95 29.44 -20.58
CA LYS A 358 -30.03 30.84 -20.11
C LYS A 358 -30.19 30.83 -18.59
N ALA A 359 -29.38 31.62 -17.89
CA ALA A 359 -29.50 31.80 -16.44
C ALA A 359 -30.91 32.35 -16.09
N PRO A 360 -31.52 31.93 -14.96
CA PRO A 360 -32.79 32.49 -14.51
C PRO A 360 -32.72 34.01 -14.37
N ALA A 361 -33.78 34.71 -14.74
CA ALA A 361 -33.88 36.16 -14.53
C ALA A 361 -33.84 36.46 -13.02
N GLN A 362 -32.96 37.39 -12.60
CA GLN A 362 -32.91 37.85 -11.21
C GLN A 362 -34.24 38.52 -10.86
N GLN A 363 -34.92 38.02 -9.82
CA GLN A 363 -36.02 38.78 -9.24
C GLN A 363 -35.43 40.00 -8.50
N PRO A 364 -35.93 41.22 -8.73
CA PRO A 364 -35.44 42.39 -8.03
C PRO A 364 -35.70 42.22 -6.52
N THR A 365 -34.65 42.35 -5.71
CA THR A 365 -34.74 42.37 -4.26
C THR A 365 -35.58 43.58 -3.84
N THR A 366 -36.86 43.35 -3.51
CA THR A 366 -37.68 44.30 -2.75
C THR A 366 -37.10 44.36 -1.34
N VAL A 367 -36.29 45.38 -1.09
CA VAL A 367 -35.93 45.80 0.26
C VAL A 367 -37.17 46.48 0.83
N THR A 368 -37.84 45.84 1.78
CA THR A 368 -38.91 46.43 2.61
C THR A 368 -38.50 46.38 4.06
#